data_AF-A0AAU9WSE2-F1
#
_entry.id   AF-A0AAU9WSE2-F1
#
_cell.length_a   1.000
_cell.length_b   1.000
_cell.length_c   1.000
_cell.angle_alpha   90.00
_cell.angle_beta   90.00
_cell.angle_gamma   90.00
#
_symmetry.space_group_name_H-M   'P 1'
#
loop_
_entity.id
_entity.type
_entity.pdbx_description
1 polymer ?
#
loop_
_entity_poly.entity_id
_entity_poly.type
_entity_poly.pdbx_seq_one_letter_code
_entity_poly.pdbx_strand_id
1 'polypeptide(L)'
;MPRKGRKRARSSKTIAKKKLPIGELARRRKMLKEEFISNCGNCKYEQQKLIQNDVELVKKRVIETDIVRKRKLLKRQRFPTSISEASSEEYEVPVAKRTCQRCTRETINACYEIHGGTGENRSPILDALWLNLVMEATPFQLGKYFSLSKKVMKKVLPRVVKESIPTFENSFDNKIRSLRVFYSKGLLSEEKYKSIRLNLSMNTRKSGKKLESFKFMSSVCLPKILPH
;
A
#
# COMPACT_ATOMS: atom_id res chain seq x y z
N MET A 1 -68.90 96.93 4.48
CA MET A 1 -67.66 96.86 3.67
C MET A 1 -67.42 95.41 3.24
N PRO A 2 -67.61 95.06 1.96
CA PRO A 2 -67.62 93.68 1.47
C PRO A 2 -66.21 93.21 1.08
N ARG A 3 -65.82 91.97 1.41
CA ARG A 3 -64.65 91.31 0.79
C ARG A 3 -65.10 90.02 0.11
N LYS A 4 -65.06 90.07 -1.22
CA LYS A 4 -65.42 89.03 -2.19
C LYS A 4 -64.61 87.75 -1.93
N GLY A 5 -65.29 86.66 -1.61
CA GLY A 5 -64.71 85.31 -1.61
C GLY A 5 -64.28 84.91 -3.02
N ARG A 6 -62.99 84.59 -3.17
CA ARG A 6 -62.40 84.08 -4.41
C ARG A 6 -63.02 82.71 -4.72
N LYS A 7 -63.93 82.63 -5.70
CA LYS A 7 -64.41 81.34 -6.22
C LYS A 7 -63.24 80.63 -6.89
N ARG A 8 -62.68 79.59 -6.24
CA ARG A 8 -61.77 78.65 -6.90
C ARG A 8 -62.58 77.89 -7.95
N ALA A 9 -62.30 78.12 -9.23
CA ALA A 9 -62.81 77.30 -10.30
C ALA A 9 -62.35 75.85 -10.09
N ARG A 10 -63.29 74.93 -9.82
CA ARG A 10 -63.01 73.49 -9.94
C ARG A 10 -62.88 73.18 -11.42
N SER A 11 -61.69 72.77 -11.83
CA SER A 11 -61.42 72.19 -13.15
C SER A 11 -62.41 71.05 -13.44
N SER A 12 -63.20 71.19 -14.50
CA SER A 12 -64.15 70.20 -15.01
C SER A 12 -63.47 69.18 -15.93
N LYS A 13 -62.38 68.56 -15.47
CA LYS A 13 -61.85 67.32 -16.08
C LYS A 13 -62.19 66.12 -15.21
N THR A 14 -63.46 65.75 -15.17
CA THR A 14 -63.85 64.37 -14.83
C THR A 14 -63.50 63.46 -16.01
N ILE A 15 -62.22 63.15 -16.12
CA ILE A 15 -61.79 61.96 -16.87
C ILE A 15 -62.45 60.79 -16.14
N ALA A 16 -63.32 60.06 -16.83
CA ALA A 16 -63.84 58.78 -16.35
C ALA A 16 -62.66 57.81 -16.18
N LYS A 17 -61.97 57.91 -15.04
CA LYS A 17 -60.97 56.92 -14.63
C LYS A 17 -61.76 55.64 -14.42
N LYS A 18 -61.66 54.70 -15.37
CA LYS A 18 -62.14 53.33 -15.17
C LYS A 18 -61.69 52.91 -13.77
N LYS A 19 -62.62 52.61 -12.87
CA LYS A 19 -62.28 52.14 -11.52
C LYS A 19 -61.35 50.95 -11.72
N LEU A 20 -60.14 51.02 -11.16
CA LEU A 20 -59.19 49.91 -11.21
C LEU A 20 -59.92 48.67 -10.66
N PRO A 21 -59.88 47.52 -11.36
CA PRO A 21 -60.63 46.33 -10.97
C PRO A 21 -59.89 45.63 -9.81
N ILE A 22 -59.84 46.30 -8.65
CA ILE A 22 -59.09 45.88 -7.47
C ILE A 22 -59.58 44.51 -6.99
N GLY A 23 -60.90 44.26 -7.04
CA GLY A 23 -61.49 42.97 -6.67
C GLY A 23 -61.10 41.82 -7.61
N GLU A 24 -61.00 42.07 -8.91
CA GLU A 24 -60.61 41.07 -9.91
C GLU A 24 -59.11 40.76 -9.84
N LEU A 25 -58.29 41.81 -9.66
CA LEU A 25 -56.85 41.66 -9.41
C LEU A 25 -56.57 40.91 -8.10
N ALA A 26 -57.34 41.14 -7.05
CA ALA A 26 -57.23 40.41 -5.78
C ALA A 26 -57.56 38.92 -5.97
N ARG A 27 -58.62 38.59 -6.72
CA ARG A 27 -58.96 37.18 -7.04
C ARG A 27 -57.87 36.51 -7.86
N ARG A 28 -57.34 37.19 -8.89
CA ARG A 28 -56.27 36.65 -9.74
C ARG A 28 -54.98 36.42 -8.95
N ARG A 29 -54.62 37.32 -8.03
CA ARG A 29 -53.48 37.13 -7.11
C ARG A 29 -53.69 35.94 -6.18
N LYS A 30 -54.92 35.73 -5.68
CA LYS A 30 -55.25 34.58 -4.84
C LYS A 30 -55.08 33.26 -5.61
N MET A 31 -55.61 33.17 -6.83
CA MET A 31 -55.47 31.96 -7.66
C MET A 31 -54.00 31.67 -8.00
N LEU A 32 -53.23 32.68 -8.43
CA LEU A 32 -51.80 32.52 -8.72
C LEU A 32 -51.00 32.06 -7.48
N LYS A 33 -51.38 32.55 -6.29
CA LYS A 33 -50.74 32.13 -5.03
C LYS A 33 -51.06 30.67 -4.70
N GLU A 34 -52.31 30.25 -4.89
CA GLU A 34 -52.75 28.86 -4.68
C GLU A 34 -52.08 27.90 -5.67
N GLU A 35 -52.00 28.27 -6.95
CA GLU A 35 -51.27 27.53 -7.98
C GLU A 35 -49.77 27.42 -7.66
N PHE A 36 -49.13 28.51 -7.23
CA PHE A 36 -47.73 28.51 -6.84
C PHE A 36 -47.47 27.60 -5.63
N ILE A 37 -48.31 27.66 -4.59
CA ILE A 37 -48.18 26.80 -3.41
C ILE A 37 -48.35 25.33 -3.79
N SER A 38 -49.33 25.01 -4.64
CA SER A 38 -49.56 23.66 -5.15
C SER A 38 -48.36 23.13 -5.94
N ASN A 39 -47.84 23.92 -6.89
CA ASN A 39 -46.67 23.56 -7.68
C ASN A 39 -45.41 23.42 -6.81
N CYS A 40 -45.20 24.28 -5.82
CA CYS A 40 -44.10 24.14 -4.87
C CYS A 40 -44.21 22.85 -4.03
N GLY A 41 -45.42 22.43 -3.66
CA GLY A 41 -45.68 21.14 -3.00
C GLY A 41 -45.29 19.96 -3.88
N ASN A 42 -45.72 19.99 -5.15
CA ASN A 42 -45.39 18.96 -6.14
C ASN A 42 -43.88 18.85 -6.40
N CYS A 43 -43.19 19.98 -6.57
CA CYS A 43 -41.73 19.99 -6.73
C CYS A 43 -41.00 19.38 -5.53
N LYS A 44 -41.43 19.67 -4.30
CA LYS A 44 -40.84 19.08 -3.08
C LYS A 44 -41.09 17.58 -3.00
N TYR A 45 -42.28 17.12 -3.38
CA TYR A 45 -42.62 15.71 -3.43
C TYR A 45 -41.77 14.95 -4.47
N GLU A 46 -41.61 15.50 -5.66
CA GLU A 46 -40.75 14.93 -6.71
C GLU A 46 -39.28 14.87 -6.28
N GLN A 47 -38.77 15.92 -5.63
CA GLN A 47 -37.42 15.92 -5.04
C GLN A 47 -37.25 14.82 -4.00
N GLN A 48 -38.22 14.64 -3.09
CA GLN A 48 -38.18 13.56 -2.09
C GLN A 48 -38.20 12.18 -2.74
N LYS A 49 -39.00 11.99 -3.79
CA LYS A 49 -39.07 10.74 -4.55
C LYS A 49 -37.75 10.41 -5.24
N LEU A 50 -37.08 11.42 -5.82
CA LEU A 50 -35.76 11.26 -6.42
C LEU A 50 -34.72 10.85 -5.38
N ILE A 51 -34.69 11.52 -4.22
CA ILE A 51 -33.78 11.18 -3.11
C ILE A 51 -34.04 9.74 -2.63
N GLN A 52 -35.30 9.32 -2.49
CA GLN A 52 -35.64 7.96 -2.10
C GLN A 52 -35.15 6.91 -3.10
N ASN A 53 -35.31 7.17 -4.40
CA ASN A 53 -34.81 6.30 -5.46
C ASN A 53 -33.27 6.21 -5.44
N ASP A 54 -32.58 7.33 -5.24
CA ASP A 54 -31.11 7.35 -5.15
C ASP A 54 -30.62 6.56 -3.93
N VAL A 55 -31.29 6.71 -2.78
CA VAL A 55 -30.99 5.94 -1.57
C VAL A 55 -31.20 4.44 -1.81
N GLU A 56 -32.29 4.05 -2.48
CA GLU A 56 -32.55 2.64 -2.79
C GLU A 56 -31.51 2.07 -3.75
N LEU A 57 -31.08 2.86 -4.74
CA LEU A 57 -30.06 2.48 -5.70
C LEU A 57 -28.69 2.30 -5.02
N VAL A 58 -28.32 3.20 -4.10
CA VAL A 58 -27.12 3.05 -3.27
C VAL A 58 -27.20 1.78 -2.41
N LYS A 59 -28.34 1.52 -1.75
CA LYS A 59 -28.54 0.28 -0.97
C LYS A 59 -28.33 -0.98 -1.82
N LYS A 60 -28.92 -1.02 -3.02
CA LYS A 60 -28.74 -2.14 -3.96
C LYS A 60 -27.27 -2.34 -4.34
N ARG A 61 -26.55 -1.25 -4.66
CA ARG A 61 -25.12 -1.30 -4.99
C ARG A 61 -24.28 -1.83 -3.81
N VAL A 62 -24.53 -1.38 -2.59
CA VAL A 62 -23.81 -1.87 -1.40
C VAL A 62 -24.02 -3.38 -1.24
N ILE A 63 -25.26 -3.85 -1.30
CA ILE A 63 -25.59 -5.28 -1.19
C ILE A 63 -24.89 -6.10 -2.28
N GLU A 64 -24.90 -5.63 -3.53
CA GLU A 64 -24.21 -6.30 -4.64
C GLU A 64 -22.70 -6.40 -4.39
N THR A 65 -22.06 -5.32 -3.91
CA THR A 65 -20.63 -5.33 -3.59
C THR A 65 -20.28 -6.33 -2.49
N ASP A 66 -21.13 -6.44 -1.46
CA ASP A 66 -20.96 -7.40 -0.38
C ASP A 66 -21.13 -8.85 -0.85
N ILE A 67 -22.12 -9.12 -1.71
CA ILE A 67 -22.32 -10.44 -2.32
C ILE A 67 -21.09 -10.85 -3.14
N VAL A 68 -20.55 -9.93 -3.96
CA VAL A 68 -19.34 -10.18 -4.75
C VAL A 68 -18.13 -10.45 -3.85
N ARG A 69 -17.97 -9.68 -2.75
CA ARG A 69 -16.91 -9.89 -1.77
C ARG A 69 -17.01 -11.27 -1.11
N LYS A 70 -18.19 -11.66 -0.64
CA LYS A 70 -18.46 -12.98 -0.04
C LYS A 70 -18.17 -14.11 -1.02
N ARG A 71 -18.63 -14.02 -2.28
CA ARG A 71 -18.35 -15.02 -3.32
C ARG A 71 -16.84 -15.18 -3.58
N LYS A 72 -16.10 -14.08 -3.67
CA LYS A 72 -14.64 -14.11 -3.84
C LYS A 72 -13.94 -14.77 -2.66
N LEU A 73 -14.35 -14.45 -1.43
CA LEU A 73 -13.81 -15.04 -0.21
C LEU A 73 -14.01 -16.56 -0.20
N LEU A 74 -15.23 -17.03 -0.43
CA LEU A 74 -15.54 -18.47 -0.48
C LEU A 74 -14.71 -19.20 -1.55
N LYS A 75 -14.53 -18.58 -2.72
CA LYS A 75 -13.69 -19.16 -3.78
C LYS A 75 -12.22 -19.31 -3.33
N ARG A 76 -11.68 -18.33 -2.60
CA ARG A 76 -10.30 -18.37 -2.08
C ARG A 76 -10.13 -19.40 -0.97
N GLN A 77 -11.14 -19.59 -0.13
CA GLN A 77 -11.11 -20.62 0.89
C GLN A 77 -11.15 -22.03 0.29
N ARG A 78 -11.91 -22.22 -0.80
CA ARG A 78 -11.94 -23.51 -1.52
C ARG A 78 -10.64 -23.83 -2.25
N PHE A 79 -9.96 -22.81 -2.77
CA PHE A 79 -8.70 -22.93 -3.51
C PHE A 79 -7.67 -21.97 -2.91
N PRO A 80 -7.09 -22.31 -1.75
CA PRO A 80 -6.12 -21.46 -1.08
C PRO A 80 -4.88 -21.28 -1.93
N THR A 81 -4.24 -20.12 -1.81
CA THR A 81 -2.99 -19.82 -2.49
C THR A 81 -1.85 -20.59 -1.86
N SER A 82 -0.97 -21.17 -2.68
CA SER A 82 0.26 -21.82 -2.24
C SER A 82 1.45 -21.36 -3.08
N ILE A 83 2.61 -21.25 -2.43
CA ILE A 83 3.88 -21.04 -3.11
C ILE A 83 4.44 -22.39 -3.58
N SER A 84 5.28 -22.35 -4.61
CA SER A 84 5.95 -23.55 -5.11
C SER A 84 6.93 -24.11 -4.08
N GLU A 85 6.96 -25.44 -3.96
CA GLU A 85 7.98 -26.13 -3.15
C GLU A 85 9.41 -25.93 -3.66
N ALA A 86 9.58 -25.62 -4.95
CA ALA A 86 10.88 -25.39 -5.58
C ALA A 86 11.32 -23.93 -5.55
N SER A 87 10.41 -22.99 -5.31
CA SER A 87 10.69 -21.54 -5.35
C SER A 87 9.69 -20.79 -4.50
N SER A 88 10.19 -20.08 -3.48
CA SER A 88 9.35 -19.21 -2.65
C SER A 88 8.98 -17.88 -3.33
N GLU A 89 9.43 -17.66 -4.57
CA GLU A 89 9.16 -16.45 -5.35
C GLU A 89 7.97 -16.61 -6.30
N GLU A 90 7.45 -17.83 -6.45
CA GLU A 90 6.41 -18.17 -7.42
C GLU A 90 5.23 -18.88 -6.75
N TYR A 91 4.03 -18.57 -7.24
CA TYR A 91 2.82 -19.30 -6.85
C TYR A 91 2.77 -20.62 -7.61
N GLU A 92 2.46 -21.69 -6.89
CA GLU A 92 2.03 -22.95 -7.49
C GLU A 92 0.51 -22.93 -7.70
N VAL A 93 -0.22 -22.42 -6.70
CA VAL A 93 -1.66 -22.18 -6.80
C VAL A 93 -1.95 -20.72 -6.48
N PRO A 94 -2.63 -19.96 -7.36
CA PRO A 94 -3.10 -20.35 -8.69
C PRO A 94 -1.97 -20.41 -9.73
N VAL A 95 -2.09 -21.30 -10.72
CA VAL A 95 -1.12 -21.39 -11.84
C VAL A 95 -1.20 -20.17 -12.77
N ALA A 96 -2.39 -19.59 -12.90
CA ALA A 96 -2.64 -18.48 -13.82
C ALA A 96 -1.96 -17.17 -13.34
N LYS A 97 -0.92 -16.74 -14.06
CA LYS A 97 -0.13 -15.52 -13.77
C LYS A 97 -0.98 -14.27 -13.53
N ARG A 98 -2.04 -14.05 -14.31
CA ARG A 98 -2.96 -12.90 -14.14
C ARG A 98 -3.62 -12.92 -12.77
N THR A 99 -3.98 -14.09 -12.28
CA THR A 99 -4.59 -14.26 -10.95
C THR A 99 -3.57 -13.99 -9.86
N CYS A 100 -2.34 -14.49 -10.00
CA CYS A 100 -1.24 -14.23 -9.06
C CYS A 100 -0.98 -12.72 -8.92
N GLN A 101 -0.83 -12.03 -10.06
CA GLN A 101 -0.62 -10.58 -10.10
C GLN A 101 -1.77 -9.82 -9.45
N ARG A 102 -3.01 -10.27 -9.70
CA ARG A 102 -4.20 -9.69 -9.06
C ARG A 102 -4.17 -9.88 -7.55
N CYS A 103 -3.89 -11.08 -7.05
CA CYS A 103 -3.79 -11.35 -5.61
C CYS A 103 -2.70 -10.49 -4.97
N THR A 104 -1.50 -10.44 -5.55
CA THR A 104 -0.41 -9.58 -5.06
C THR A 104 -0.82 -8.11 -5.01
N ARG A 105 -1.50 -7.61 -6.05
CA ARG A 105 -1.99 -6.22 -6.07
C ARG A 105 -3.06 -5.96 -5.02
N GLU A 106 -4.00 -6.88 -4.84
CA GLU A 106 -5.04 -6.74 -3.81
C GLU A 106 -4.43 -6.75 -2.40
N THR A 107 -3.44 -7.59 -2.13
CA THR A 107 -2.70 -7.58 -0.86
C THR A 107 -1.99 -6.25 -0.63
N ILE A 108 -1.26 -5.75 -1.63
CA ILE A 108 -0.56 -4.47 -1.54
C ILE A 108 -1.55 -3.31 -1.32
N ASN A 109 -2.68 -3.30 -2.03
CA ASN A 109 -3.72 -2.28 -1.87
C ASN A 109 -4.35 -2.29 -0.47
N ALA A 110 -4.60 -3.47 0.10
CA ALA A 110 -5.07 -3.56 1.49
C ALA A 110 -4.03 -2.98 2.47
N CYS A 111 -2.73 -3.25 2.23
CA CYS A 111 -1.67 -2.65 3.04
C CYS A 111 -1.56 -1.13 2.85
N TYR A 112 -1.84 -0.60 1.65
CA TYR A 112 -1.92 0.84 1.40
C TYR A 112 -2.96 1.50 2.31
N GLU A 113 -4.15 0.90 2.42
CA GLU A 113 -5.25 1.40 3.25
C GLU A 113 -4.93 1.34 4.76
N ILE A 114 -4.23 0.30 5.21
CA ILE A 114 -3.96 0.06 6.64
C ILE A 114 -2.72 0.83 7.12
N HIS A 115 -1.63 0.82 6.35
CA HIS A 115 -0.32 1.33 6.78
C HIS A 115 0.06 2.67 6.17
N GLY A 116 -0.80 3.25 5.30
CA GLY A 116 -0.64 4.62 4.81
C GLY A 116 0.51 4.84 3.83
N GLY A 117 0.88 3.83 3.04
CA GLY A 117 1.88 4.02 1.97
C GLY A 117 1.37 4.96 0.86
N THR A 118 2.28 5.48 0.04
CA THR A 118 1.93 6.26 -1.17
C THR A 118 2.54 5.63 -2.43
N GLY A 119 2.14 6.11 -3.61
CA GLY A 119 2.74 5.67 -4.87
C GLY A 119 4.25 5.90 -4.91
N GLU A 120 4.71 6.98 -4.28
CA GLU A 120 6.11 7.39 -4.16
C GLU A 120 6.83 6.67 -3.02
N ASN A 121 6.19 6.53 -1.86
CA ASN A 121 6.77 5.87 -0.69
C ASN A 121 6.05 4.56 -0.36
N ARG A 122 6.68 3.44 -0.75
CA ARG A 122 6.20 2.09 -0.45
C ARG A 122 6.75 1.49 0.86
N SER A 123 7.65 2.19 1.56
CA SER A 123 8.32 1.63 2.76
C SER A 123 7.33 1.12 3.81
N PRO A 124 6.31 1.89 4.22
CA PRO A 124 5.42 1.47 5.30
C PRO A 124 4.70 0.14 5.03
N ILE A 125 4.42 -0.14 3.76
CA ILE A 125 3.77 -1.39 3.32
C ILE A 125 4.74 -2.56 3.37
N LEU A 126 5.96 -2.36 2.88
CA LEU A 126 6.97 -3.41 2.87
C LEU A 126 7.40 -3.76 4.30
N ASP A 127 7.54 -2.75 5.15
CA ASP A 127 7.88 -2.91 6.57
C ASP A 127 6.78 -3.68 7.31
N ALA A 128 5.51 -3.35 7.07
CA ALA A 128 4.37 -4.05 7.67
C ALA A 128 4.23 -5.50 7.18
N LEU A 129 4.42 -5.75 5.88
CA LEU A 129 4.40 -7.11 5.33
C LEU A 129 5.51 -7.97 5.93
N TRP A 130 6.70 -7.41 6.07
CA TRP A 130 7.83 -8.08 6.72
C TRP A 130 7.57 -8.34 8.20
N LEU A 131 7.14 -7.33 8.95
CA LEU A 131 6.85 -7.45 10.38
C LEU A 131 5.81 -8.54 10.65
N ASN A 132 4.68 -8.51 9.94
CA ASN A 132 3.62 -9.50 10.11
C ASN A 132 4.10 -10.91 9.74
N LEU A 133 4.87 -11.05 8.66
CA LEU A 133 5.43 -12.35 8.27
C LEU A 133 6.35 -12.91 9.35
N VAL A 134 7.23 -12.09 9.93
CA VAL A 134 8.18 -12.52 10.98
C VAL A 134 7.47 -12.87 12.29
N MET A 135 6.43 -12.11 12.65
CA MET A 135 5.67 -12.36 13.89
C MET A 135 4.82 -13.63 13.83
N GLU A 136 4.24 -13.94 12.67
CA GLU A 136 3.32 -15.07 12.51
C GLU A 136 4.01 -16.36 12.06
N ALA A 137 5.12 -16.29 11.32
CA ALA A 137 5.81 -17.46 10.80
C ALA A 137 6.78 -18.06 11.82
N THR A 138 6.81 -19.39 11.88
CA THR A 138 7.82 -20.10 12.67
C THR A 138 9.22 -19.93 12.07
N PRO A 139 10.30 -20.05 12.88
CA PRO A 139 11.67 -20.02 12.37
C PRO A 139 11.93 -21.04 11.25
N PHE A 140 11.31 -22.22 11.34
CA PHE A 140 11.39 -23.26 10.32
C PHE A 140 10.77 -22.81 8.98
N GLN A 141 9.58 -22.21 9.01
CA GLN A 141 8.92 -21.68 7.81
C GLN A 141 9.73 -20.55 7.18
N LEU A 142 10.24 -19.61 7.97
CA LEU A 142 11.10 -18.53 7.48
C LEU A 142 12.37 -19.08 6.83
N GLY A 143 13.01 -20.08 7.46
CA GLY A 143 14.17 -20.78 6.89
C GLY A 143 13.87 -21.41 5.54
N LYS A 144 12.70 -22.06 5.40
CA LYS A 144 12.22 -22.61 4.12
C LYS A 144 12.04 -21.51 3.08
N TYR A 145 11.40 -20.39 3.42
CA TYR A 145 11.18 -19.29 2.47
C TYR A 145 12.49 -18.66 1.99
N PHE A 146 13.47 -18.48 2.88
CA PHE A 146 14.76 -17.91 2.50
C PHE A 146 15.61 -18.85 1.66
N SER A 147 15.70 -20.13 2.04
CA SER A 147 16.50 -21.11 1.31
C SER A 147 16.00 -21.35 -0.11
N LEU A 148 14.68 -21.28 -0.33
CA LEU A 148 14.06 -21.45 -1.65
C LEU A 148 14.05 -20.17 -2.51
N SER A 149 14.38 -18.99 -1.94
CA SER A 149 14.44 -17.75 -2.72
C SER A 149 15.81 -17.58 -3.38
N LYS A 150 15.81 -17.59 -4.71
CA LYS A 150 17.01 -17.32 -5.52
C LYS A 150 17.53 -15.90 -5.28
N LYS A 151 16.64 -14.92 -5.15
CA LYS A 151 16.98 -13.52 -4.87
C LYS A 151 17.64 -13.39 -3.50
N VAL A 152 17.09 -14.02 -2.46
CA VAL A 152 17.67 -13.98 -1.12
C VAL A 152 19.03 -14.66 -1.12
N MET A 153 19.10 -15.91 -1.57
CA MET A 153 20.33 -16.72 -1.50
C MET A 153 21.46 -16.17 -2.38
N LYS A 154 21.17 -15.60 -3.55
CA LYS A 154 22.21 -15.11 -4.47
C LYS A 154 22.57 -13.63 -4.28
N LYS A 155 21.66 -12.80 -3.75
CA LYS A 155 21.88 -11.35 -3.67
C LYS A 155 21.85 -10.81 -2.24
N VAL A 156 20.85 -11.16 -1.45
CA VAL A 156 20.66 -10.59 -0.11
C VAL A 156 21.62 -11.19 0.89
N LEU A 157 21.62 -12.52 1.03
CA LEU A 157 22.43 -13.22 2.03
C LEU A 157 23.95 -12.96 1.83
N PRO A 158 24.51 -13.02 0.60
CA PRO A 158 25.91 -12.67 0.40
C PRO A 158 26.27 -11.24 0.79
N ARG A 159 25.33 -10.30 0.66
CA ARG A 159 25.56 -8.90 1.05
C ARG A 159 25.66 -8.78 2.57
N VAL A 160 24.67 -9.32 3.30
CA VAL A 160 24.64 -9.31 4.77
C VAL A 160 25.89 -9.97 5.35
N VAL A 161 26.26 -11.14 4.81
CA VAL A 161 27.42 -11.87 5.32
C VAL A 161 28.73 -11.12 5.03
N LYS A 162 28.87 -10.49 3.85
CA LYS A 162 30.06 -9.67 3.55
C LYS A 162 30.25 -8.51 4.51
N GLU A 163 29.17 -7.87 4.94
CA GLU A 163 29.21 -6.80 5.92
C GLU A 163 29.66 -7.33 7.30
N SER A 164 29.32 -8.57 7.65
CA SER A 164 29.72 -9.20 8.92
C SER A 164 31.17 -9.71 8.96
N ILE A 165 31.80 -9.96 7.81
CA ILE A 165 33.15 -10.55 7.75
C ILE A 165 34.22 -9.66 8.40
N PRO A 166 34.35 -8.36 8.06
CA PRO A 166 35.35 -7.50 8.69
C PRO A 166 35.17 -7.41 10.21
N THR A 167 33.93 -7.39 10.68
CA THR A 167 33.63 -7.40 12.12
C THR A 167 34.11 -8.68 12.77
N PHE A 168 33.90 -9.84 12.13
CA PHE A 168 34.42 -11.11 12.63
C PHE A 168 35.95 -11.19 12.54
N GLU A 169 36.58 -10.75 11.46
CA GLU A 169 38.05 -10.77 11.31
C GLU A 169 38.76 -9.99 12.42
N ASN A 170 38.15 -8.92 12.94
CA ASN A 170 38.68 -8.11 14.04
C ASN A 170 38.21 -8.55 15.43
N SER A 171 37.33 -9.55 15.52
CA SER A 171 36.73 -10.01 16.78
C SER A 171 37.73 -10.74 17.68
N PHE A 172 37.39 -10.82 18.98
CA PHE A 172 38.15 -11.60 19.95
C PHE A 172 38.13 -13.10 19.63
N ASP A 173 37.03 -13.62 19.10
CA ASP A 173 36.95 -15.02 18.67
C ASP A 173 37.95 -15.34 17.57
N ASN A 174 38.13 -14.42 16.61
CA ASN A 174 39.15 -14.61 15.57
C ASN A 174 40.57 -14.46 16.13
N LYS A 175 40.79 -13.65 17.17
CA LYS A 175 42.06 -13.60 17.92
C LYS A 175 42.37 -14.95 18.56
N ILE A 176 41.41 -15.54 19.30
CA ILE A 176 41.56 -16.88 19.89
C ILE A 176 41.82 -17.92 18.81
N ARG A 177 41.08 -17.88 17.70
CA ARG A 177 41.29 -18.78 16.55
C ARG A 177 42.71 -18.67 16.00
N SER A 178 43.21 -17.44 15.85
CA SER A 178 44.55 -17.16 15.34
C SER A 178 45.62 -17.67 16.32
N LEU A 179 45.46 -17.42 17.62
CA LEU A 179 46.35 -17.94 18.66
C LEU A 179 46.36 -19.47 18.70
N ARG A 180 45.20 -20.12 18.59
CA ARG A 180 45.11 -21.59 18.53
C ARG A 180 45.89 -22.15 17.35
N VAL A 181 45.80 -21.50 16.18
CA VAL A 181 46.60 -21.88 15.01
C VAL A 181 48.08 -21.65 15.30
N PHE A 182 48.44 -20.51 15.87
CA PHE A 182 49.83 -20.14 16.18
C PHE A 182 50.53 -21.10 17.15
N TYR A 183 49.80 -21.61 18.14
CA TYR A 183 50.27 -22.61 19.10
C TYR A 183 49.94 -24.06 18.69
N SER A 184 49.47 -24.27 17.44
CA SER A 184 49.11 -25.60 17.00
C SER A 184 50.36 -26.48 16.88
N LYS A 185 50.38 -27.56 17.68
CA LYS A 185 51.54 -28.47 17.79
C LYS A 185 52.82 -27.77 18.31
N GLY A 186 52.66 -26.76 19.16
CA GLY A 186 53.74 -25.91 19.67
C GLY A 186 53.78 -24.55 18.99
N LEU A 187 54.79 -23.75 19.32
CA LEU A 187 54.97 -22.42 18.73
C LEU A 187 55.34 -22.55 17.25
N LEU A 188 54.48 -22.04 16.36
CA LEU A 188 54.77 -22.01 14.92
C LEU A 188 55.78 -20.91 14.58
N SER A 189 56.63 -21.15 13.59
CA SER A 189 57.40 -20.08 12.97
C SER A 189 56.50 -19.14 12.18
N GLU A 190 56.93 -17.88 12.03
CA GLU A 190 56.20 -16.86 11.28
C GLU A 190 55.89 -17.31 9.84
N GLU A 191 56.86 -17.92 9.16
CA GLU A 191 56.69 -18.45 7.79
C GLU A 191 55.64 -19.56 7.72
N LYS A 192 55.67 -20.48 8.69
CA LYS A 192 54.72 -21.59 8.75
C LYS A 192 53.32 -21.09 9.07
N TYR A 193 53.19 -20.09 9.93
CA TYR A 193 51.91 -19.45 10.20
C TYR A 193 51.37 -18.71 8.97
N LYS A 194 52.21 -17.95 8.25
CA LYS A 194 51.85 -17.28 7.00
C LYS A 194 51.37 -18.26 5.92
N SER A 195 52.04 -19.40 5.76
CA SER A 195 51.62 -20.43 4.80
C SER A 195 50.27 -21.05 5.15
N ILE A 196 50.03 -21.35 6.44
CA ILE A 196 48.72 -21.84 6.91
C ILE A 196 47.63 -20.81 6.66
N ARG A 197 47.87 -19.53 7.00
CA ARG A 197 46.92 -18.43 6.75
C ARG A 197 46.55 -18.33 5.27
N LEU A 198 47.54 -18.43 4.39
CA LEU A 198 47.34 -18.37 2.95
C LEU A 198 46.50 -19.57 2.49
N ASN A 199 46.86 -20.79 2.89
CA ASN A 199 46.13 -22.01 2.53
C ASN A 199 44.68 -22.04 3.04
N LEU A 200 44.39 -21.42 4.18
CA LEU A 200 43.02 -21.35 4.72
C LEU A 200 42.14 -20.32 3.99
N SER A 201 42.74 -19.33 3.33
CA SER A 201 42.01 -18.19 2.78
C SER A 201 42.13 -18.02 1.27
N MET A 202 43.04 -18.75 0.62
CA MET A 202 43.37 -18.63 -0.79
C MET A 202 43.38 -19.99 -1.49
N ASN A 203 42.88 -20.04 -2.72
CA ASN A 203 42.94 -21.18 -3.64
C ASN A 203 43.73 -20.80 -4.90
N THR A 204 44.28 -21.80 -5.59
CA THR A 204 44.92 -21.61 -6.90
C THR A 204 43.87 -21.68 -8.01
N ARG A 205 43.84 -20.69 -8.91
CA ARG A 205 42.98 -20.78 -10.10
C ARG A 205 43.41 -21.95 -10.99
N LYS A 206 42.43 -22.62 -11.63
CA LYS A 206 42.66 -23.67 -12.63
C LYS A 206 43.57 -23.25 -13.80
N SER A 207 43.74 -21.94 -14.07
CA SER A 207 44.68 -21.43 -15.09
C SER A 207 46.08 -21.06 -14.56
N GLY A 208 46.42 -21.50 -13.33
CA GLY A 208 47.81 -21.70 -12.89
C GLY A 208 48.62 -20.48 -12.43
N LYS A 209 48.12 -19.24 -12.47
CA LYS A 209 48.98 -18.06 -12.18
C LYS A 209 48.46 -17.04 -11.17
N LYS A 210 47.22 -17.17 -10.65
CA LYS A 210 46.65 -16.18 -9.73
C LYS A 210 45.98 -16.86 -8.54
N LEU A 211 46.37 -16.45 -7.33
CA LEU A 211 45.71 -16.82 -6.08
C LEU A 211 44.38 -16.07 -5.98
N GLU A 212 43.30 -16.78 -5.70
CA GLU A 212 41.97 -16.22 -5.44
C GLU A 212 41.49 -16.60 -4.06
N SER A 213 40.75 -15.70 -3.41
CA SER A 213 40.21 -16.00 -2.09
C SER A 213 39.28 -17.21 -2.16
N PHE A 214 39.35 -18.08 -1.14
CA PHE A 214 38.32 -19.08 -0.94
C PHE A 214 36.99 -18.37 -0.75
N LYS A 215 36.02 -18.73 -1.58
CA LYS A 215 34.68 -18.18 -1.54
C LYS A 215 33.70 -19.27 -1.16
N PHE A 216 32.87 -19.00 -0.17
CA PHE A 216 31.65 -19.75 0.06
C PHE A 216 30.48 -18.95 -0.50
N MET A 217 29.51 -19.62 -1.13
CA MET A 217 28.50 -18.98 -1.98
C MET A 217 29.12 -18.17 -3.14
N SER A 218 28.29 -17.65 -4.05
CA SER A 218 28.75 -17.05 -5.32
C SER A 218 29.60 -15.78 -5.19
N SER A 219 29.94 -15.32 -3.98
CA SER A 219 30.83 -14.15 -3.83
C SER A 219 31.38 -13.87 -2.42
N VAL A 220 31.14 -14.70 -1.39
CA VAL A 220 31.51 -14.38 -0.01
C VAL A 220 32.87 -15.01 0.33
N CYS A 221 33.85 -14.20 0.71
CA CYS A 221 35.19 -14.71 1.07
C CYS A 221 35.17 -15.38 2.46
N LEU A 222 36.01 -16.40 2.67
CA LEU A 222 36.23 -16.92 4.02
C LEU A 222 36.99 -15.90 4.88
N PRO A 223 36.60 -15.71 6.16
CA PRO A 223 37.33 -14.83 7.07
C PRO A 223 38.76 -15.30 7.34
N LYS A 224 39.71 -14.37 7.26
CA LYS A 224 41.13 -14.62 7.46
C LYS A 224 41.48 -14.66 8.96
N ILE A 225 42.43 -15.51 9.32
CA ILE A 225 43.10 -15.39 10.63
C ILE A 225 43.97 -14.13 10.63
N LEU A 226 44.27 -13.62 11.82
CA LEU A 226 45.09 -12.43 11.98
C LEU A 226 46.51 -12.66 11.44
N PRO A 227 47.16 -11.62 10.90
CA PRO A 227 48.58 -11.70 10.61
C PRO A 227 49.37 -11.91 11.91
N HIS A 228 50.47 -12.66 11.79
CA HIS A 228 51.53 -12.71 12.80
C HIS A 228 52.49 -11.55 12.52
#